data_AF-A0A972NH57-F1
#
_entry.id   AF-A0A972NH57-F1
#
_cell.length_a   1.000
_cell.length_b   1.000
_cell.length_c   1.000
_cell.angle_alpha   90.00
_cell.angle_beta   90.00
_cell.angle_gamma   90.00
#
_symmetry.space_group_name_H-M   'P 1'
#
loop_
_entity.id
_entity.type
_entity.pdbx_description
1 polymer ?
#
loop_
_entity_poly.entity_id
_entity_poly.type
_entity_poly.pdbx_seq_one_letter_code
_entity_poly.pdbx_strand_id
1 'polypeptide(L)'
;MRGAKVALAAALFTAGVALAGSGIKGTKHDLSASNTNATVRSTTVDEICVFCHTPHHANPTFTGAPIWNKQEPEVAEFTMYGTTVAGTSTDTAPNPPSLACLSCHDGATAINALVNAPGPGYDGQGGGQDTSPVYVEITNGTQTWTEGTKVTMSDVSNYAALGTDLRVHHPISITYTAPNATADQNPASLRPVDTPLTGNWLVRDNNKDGSITIADLLRNGKVECPSCHDPHADNKPPTPVHPMFLRVEGGNKQSQLCLTCHAK
;
A
#
# COMPACT_ATOMS: atom_id res chain seq x y z
N MET A 1 13.31 -58.66 25.17
CA MET A 1 13.42 -57.20 25.35
C MET A 1 13.47 -56.57 23.97
N ARG A 2 12.34 -56.02 23.49
CA ARG A 2 12.22 -55.43 22.15
C ARG A 2 12.64 -53.95 22.25
N GLY A 3 13.73 -53.57 21.58
CA GLY A 3 14.21 -52.20 21.54
C GLY A 3 13.27 -51.30 20.73
N ALA A 4 12.70 -50.29 21.38
CA ALA A 4 11.88 -49.28 20.73
C ALA A 4 12.81 -48.30 19.99
N LYS A 5 12.66 -48.23 18.66
CA LYS A 5 13.27 -47.18 17.84
C LYS A 5 12.45 -45.91 18.01
N VAL A 6 13.00 -44.90 18.69
CA VAL A 6 12.41 -43.56 18.76
C VAL A 6 12.68 -42.88 17.42
N ALA A 7 11.65 -42.75 16.59
CA ALA A 7 11.70 -41.94 15.38
C ALA A 7 11.56 -40.47 15.78
N LEU A 8 12.61 -39.68 15.59
CA LEU A 8 12.59 -38.24 15.75
C LEU A 8 11.82 -37.64 14.58
N ALA A 9 10.56 -37.26 14.80
CA ALA A 9 9.78 -36.51 13.82
C ALA A 9 10.33 -35.08 13.76
N ALA A 10 11.04 -34.75 12.69
CA ALA A 10 11.39 -33.37 12.37
C ALA A 10 10.10 -32.62 12.01
N ALA A 11 9.59 -31.81 12.94
CA ALA A 11 8.50 -30.89 12.66
C ALA A 11 9.01 -29.82 11.67
N LEU A 12 8.71 -30.00 10.38
CA LEU A 12 8.82 -28.93 9.39
C LEU A 12 7.84 -27.83 9.79
N PHE A 13 8.34 -26.78 10.44
CA PHE A 13 7.64 -25.50 10.49
C PHE A 13 7.64 -24.93 9.08
N THR A 14 6.55 -25.16 8.32
CA THR A 14 6.24 -24.35 7.15
C THR A 14 5.84 -22.97 7.64
N ALA A 15 6.82 -22.09 7.84
CA ALA A 15 6.57 -20.66 7.83
C ALA A 15 5.96 -20.36 6.45
N GLY A 16 4.69 -19.96 6.44
CA GLY A 16 4.03 -19.47 5.23
C GLY A 16 4.72 -18.19 4.80
N VAL A 17 5.75 -18.32 3.96
CA VAL A 17 6.31 -17.19 3.23
C VAL A 17 5.20 -16.76 2.28
N ALA A 18 4.50 -15.67 2.62
CA ALA A 18 3.68 -14.99 1.65
C ALA A 18 4.60 -14.67 0.47
N LEU A 19 4.33 -15.30 -0.68
CA LEU A 19 5.05 -15.02 -1.91
C LEU A 19 4.90 -13.53 -2.19
N ALA A 20 5.97 -12.76 -2.03
CA ALA A 20 6.01 -11.37 -2.45
C ALA A 20 5.73 -11.36 -3.96
N GLY A 21 4.54 -10.90 -4.34
CA GLY A 21 4.17 -10.74 -5.74
C GLY A 21 5.15 -9.75 -6.40
N SER A 22 5.67 -10.10 -7.58
CA SER A 22 6.54 -9.21 -8.35
C SER A 22 5.75 -8.08 -9.04
N GLY A 23 4.50 -7.81 -8.65
CA GLY A 23 3.56 -6.93 -9.34
C GLY A 23 4.03 -5.50 -9.58
N ILE A 24 4.95 -4.99 -8.75
CA ILE A 24 5.57 -3.66 -8.96
C ILE A 24 6.72 -3.66 -9.97
N LYS A 25 7.32 -4.81 -10.31
CA LYS A 25 8.55 -4.89 -11.09
C LYS A 25 8.39 -4.17 -12.44
N GLY A 26 9.31 -3.25 -12.74
CA GLY A 26 9.30 -2.44 -13.96
C GLY A 26 8.23 -1.35 -14.01
N THR A 27 7.44 -1.16 -12.95
CA THR A 27 6.46 -0.06 -12.82
C THR A 27 7.13 1.21 -12.31
N LYS A 28 6.38 2.31 -12.21
CA LYS A 28 6.88 3.56 -11.59
C LYS A 28 7.20 3.44 -10.09
N HIS A 29 6.70 2.42 -9.42
CA HIS A 29 6.90 2.18 -7.98
C HIS A 29 7.95 1.10 -7.72
N ASP A 30 8.51 0.47 -8.76
CA ASP A 30 9.76 -0.24 -8.63
C ASP A 30 10.89 0.80 -8.63
N LEU A 31 11.30 1.21 -7.43
CA LEU A 31 12.33 2.21 -7.23
C LEU A 31 13.74 1.61 -7.28
N SER A 32 13.91 0.37 -7.75
CA SER A 32 15.23 -0.25 -7.87
C SER A 32 16.12 0.46 -8.90
N ALA A 33 17.43 0.42 -8.68
CA ALA A 33 18.43 0.95 -9.58
C ALA A 33 18.42 0.26 -10.95
N SER A 34 18.04 -1.01 -10.98
CA SER A 34 17.86 -1.77 -12.22
C SER A 34 16.65 -1.36 -13.06
N ASN A 35 15.65 -0.65 -12.50
CA ASN A 35 14.45 -0.28 -13.25
C ASN A 35 14.66 0.96 -14.12
N THR A 36 15.09 0.77 -15.37
CA THR A 36 15.31 1.88 -16.31
C THR A 36 14.02 2.49 -16.88
N ASN A 37 12.85 1.93 -16.55
CA ASN A 37 11.55 2.42 -17.02
C ASN A 37 10.93 3.46 -16.07
N ALA A 38 11.42 3.56 -14.83
CA ALA A 38 10.99 4.58 -13.88
C ALA A 38 11.91 5.79 -13.94
N THR A 39 11.31 6.98 -14.04
CA THR A 39 12.04 8.26 -13.95
C THR A 39 12.60 8.48 -12.56
N VAL A 40 11.78 8.20 -11.53
CA VAL A 40 12.18 8.28 -10.12
C VAL A 40 12.57 6.89 -9.64
N ARG A 41 13.81 6.74 -9.20
CA ARG A 41 14.37 5.47 -8.70
C ARG A 41 15.63 5.70 -7.91
N SER A 42 16.04 4.71 -7.13
CA SER A 42 17.39 4.68 -6.56
C SER A 42 18.44 4.48 -7.64
N THR A 43 19.67 4.89 -7.35
CA THR A 43 20.87 4.61 -8.15
C THR A 43 21.74 3.53 -7.50
N THR A 44 21.46 3.14 -6.26
CA THR A 44 22.32 2.28 -5.43
C THR A 44 21.60 1.05 -4.87
N VAL A 45 20.27 1.03 -4.85
CA VAL A 45 19.46 -0.03 -4.24
C VAL A 45 18.70 -0.83 -5.29
N ASP A 46 18.83 -2.15 -5.30
CA ASP A 46 18.19 -3.02 -6.31
C ASP A 46 16.99 -3.82 -5.77
N GLU A 47 16.83 -3.91 -4.45
CA GLU A 47 15.74 -4.63 -3.83
C GLU A 47 14.41 -3.88 -4.00
N ILE A 48 13.54 -4.38 -4.89
CA ILE A 48 12.27 -3.71 -5.23
C ILE A 48 11.35 -3.46 -4.02
N CYS A 49 11.35 -4.36 -3.03
CA CYS A 49 10.44 -4.29 -1.90
C CYS A 49 10.96 -3.42 -0.75
N VAL A 50 12.25 -3.09 -0.71
CA VAL A 50 12.90 -2.48 0.46
C VAL A 50 12.35 -1.08 0.76
N PHE A 51 11.83 -0.40 -0.25
CA PHE A 51 11.19 0.92 -0.11
C PHE A 51 9.86 0.88 0.66
N CYS A 52 9.32 -0.31 0.90
CA CYS A 52 8.07 -0.54 1.62
C CYS A 52 8.26 -1.48 2.81
N HIS A 53 9.03 -2.56 2.64
CA HIS A 53 9.11 -3.66 3.59
C HIS A 53 10.54 -4.04 3.94
N THR A 54 10.78 -4.45 5.19
CA THR A 54 12.06 -5.01 5.62
C THR A 54 11.83 -6.23 6.53
N PRO A 55 12.42 -7.40 6.24
CA PRO A 55 12.21 -8.60 7.06
C PRO A 55 12.65 -8.47 8.53
N HIS A 56 13.58 -7.56 8.82
CA HIS A 56 14.14 -7.35 10.15
C HIS A 56 14.19 -5.86 10.47
N HIS A 57 14.00 -5.51 11.74
CA HIS A 57 14.03 -4.12 12.20
C HIS A 57 13.06 -3.21 11.44
N ALA A 58 11.89 -3.74 11.08
CA ALA A 58 10.79 -2.93 10.59
C ALA A 58 10.35 -1.92 11.66
N ASN A 59 9.69 -0.86 11.19
CA ASN A 59 9.07 0.13 12.05
C ASN A 59 8.06 -0.57 13.00
N PRO A 60 8.35 -0.64 14.32
CA PRO A 60 7.53 -1.40 15.24
C PRO A 60 6.25 -0.64 15.65
N THR A 61 6.17 0.66 15.36
CA THR A 61 5.00 1.49 15.69
C THR A 61 3.99 1.54 14.55
N PHE A 62 4.42 1.25 13.32
CA PHE A 62 3.55 1.30 12.15
C PHE A 62 2.63 0.08 12.06
N THR A 63 1.33 0.33 11.99
CA THR A 63 0.29 -0.72 11.99
C THR A 63 -0.48 -0.83 10.67
N GLY A 64 -0.16 0.01 9.68
CA GLY A 64 -0.86 0.06 8.40
C GLY A 64 -0.50 -1.06 7.42
N ALA A 65 0.67 -1.67 7.60
CA ALA A 65 1.22 -2.70 6.75
C ALA A 65 2.22 -3.54 7.55
N PRO A 66 2.36 -4.85 7.23
CA PRO A 66 3.33 -5.70 7.90
C PRO A 66 4.75 -5.27 7.56
N ILE A 67 5.66 -5.43 8.52
CA ILE A 67 7.11 -5.28 8.33
C ILE A 67 7.52 -3.98 7.60
N TRP A 68 6.85 -2.88 7.91
CA TRP A 68 7.00 -1.60 7.20
C TRP A 68 8.39 -1.00 7.38
N ASN A 69 9.01 -0.60 6.27
CA ASN A 69 10.38 -0.07 6.27
C ASN A 69 10.46 1.45 6.16
N LYS A 70 9.34 2.16 6.29
CA LYS A 70 9.35 3.62 6.33
C LYS A 70 8.96 4.16 7.69
N GLN A 71 9.34 5.40 7.92
CA GLN A 71 8.86 6.16 9.08
C GLN A 71 7.37 6.44 8.95
N GLU A 72 6.75 6.76 10.09
CA GLU A 72 5.42 7.37 10.09
C GLU A 72 5.46 8.69 9.29
N PRO A 73 4.34 9.09 8.66
CA PRO A 73 4.27 10.38 8.01
C PRO A 73 4.72 11.53 8.93
N GLU A 74 5.61 12.39 8.43
CA GLU A 74 6.13 13.55 9.17
C GLU A 74 5.08 14.67 9.29
N VAL A 75 3.97 14.55 8.55
CA VAL A 75 2.86 15.50 8.56
C VAL A 75 2.14 15.45 9.91
N ALA A 76 2.04 16.61 10.55
CA ALA A 76 1.34 16.74 11.83
C ALA A 76 -0.17 16.51 11.71
N GLU A 77 -0.80 17.02 10.65
CA GLU A 77 -2.25 16.93 10.46
C GLU A 77 -2.63 16.82 8.98
N PHE A 78 -3.65 15.99 8.71
CA PHE A 78 -4.33 15.93 7.42
C PHE A 78 -5.68 16.62 7.52
N THR A 79 -6.04 17.40 6.51
CA THR A 79 -7.41 17.91 6.38
C THR A 79 -8.27 16.82 5.75
N MET A 80 -9.01 16.10 6.60
CA MET A 80 -9.88 15.01 6.15
C MET A 80 -11.07 15.53 5.33
N TYR A 81 -11.68 14.64 4.55
CA TYR A 81 -12.85 14.97 3.73
C TYR A 81 -14.01 15.54 4.54
N GLY A 82 -14.16 15.10 5.81
CA GLY A 82 -15.23 15.54 6.69
C GLY A 82 -16.50 14.73 6.43
N THR A 83 -17.64 15.42 6.38
CA THR A 83 -18.95 14.78 6.18
C THR A 83 -19.30 14.71 4.70
N THR A 84 -19.63 13.51 4.22
CA THR A 84 -20.11 13.29 2.86
C THR A 84 -21.51 13.87 2.66
N VAL A 85 -21.91 14.04 1.40
CA VAL A 85 -23.29 14.40 1.03
C VAL A 85 -24.33 13.42 1.59
N ALA A 86 -23.91 12.20 1.89
CA ALA A 86 -24.72 11.14 2.45
C ALA A 86 -24.78 11.16 4.00
N GLY A 87 -24.14 12.13 4.65
CA GLY A 87 -24.14 12.30 6.10
C GLY A 87 -23.11 11.44 6.85
N THR A 88 -22.45 10.48 6.20
CA THR A 88 -21.36 9.71 6.80
C THR A 88 -20.12 10.59 6.90
N SER A 89 -19.47 10.61 8.07
CA SER A 89 -18.25 11.37 8.32
C SER A 89 -17.01 10.48 8.29
N THR A 90 -15.90 11.00 7.80
CA THR A 90 -14.58 10.39 7.97
C THR A 90 -14.14 10.43 9.43
N ASP A 91 -13.18 9.59 9.79
CA ASP A 91 -12.40 9.74 11.01
C ASP A 91 -11.64 11.09 11.00
N THR A 92 -11.10 11.50 12.15
CA THR A 92 -10.41 12.79 12.31
C THR A 92 -9.00 12.81 11.69
N ALA A 93 -8.46 11.64 11.36
CA ALA A 93 -7.16 11.46 10.72
C ALA A 93 -7.18 10.21 9.82
N PRO A 94 -6.21 10.06 8.89
CA PRO A 94 -6.11 8.86 8.09
C PRO A 94 -5.75 7.65 8.97
N ASN A 95 -6.43 6.54 8.72
CA ASN A 95 -6.15 5.29 9.38
C ASN A 95 -4.85 4.67 8.86
N PRO A 96 -4.21 3.77 9.64
CA PRO A 96 -2.91 3.20 9.30
C PRO A 96 -2.77 2.64 7.87
N PRO A 97 -3.77 1.91 7.30
CA PRO A 97 -3.64 1.40 5.93
C PRO A 97 -3.47 2.49 4.87
N SER A 98 -4.09 3.66 5.05
CA SER A 98 -3.92 4.81 4.14
C SER A 98 -2.63 5.57 4.43
N LEU A 99 -2.18 5.62 5.70
CA LEU A 99 -0.87 6.20 6.06
C LEU A 99 0.30 5.47 5.38
N ALA A 100 0.15 4.18 5.03
CA ALA A 100 1.17 3.45 4.28
C ALA A 100 1.42 4.10 2.90
N CYS A 101 0.36 4.49 2.20
CA CYS A 101 0.45 5.20 0.93
C CYS A 101 0.92 6.65 1.15
N LEU A 102 0.37 7.32 2.16
CA LEU A 102 0.66 8.74 2.44
C LEU A 102 2.11 8.95 2.92
N SER A 103 2.78 7.95 3.50
CA SER A 103 4.21 8.04 3.82
C SER A 103 5.12 8.23 2.61
N CYS A 104 4.61 8.09 1.38
CA CYS A 104 5.24 8.65 0.19
C CYS A 104 4.46 9.86 -0.34
N HIS A 105 3.14 9.74 -0.42
CA HIS A 105 2.31 10.61 -1.24
C HIS A 105 1.79 11.87 -0.54
N ASP A 106 2.01 12.06 0.75
CA ASP A 106 1.58 13.25 1.49
C ASP A 106 2.32 14.54 1.08
N GLY A 107 3.36 14.43 0.25
CA GLY A 107 4.13 15.56 -0.26
C GLY A 107 5.14 16.16 0.73
N ALA A 108 5.30 15.59 1.93
CA ALA A 108 6.18 16.11 2.98
C ALA A 108 7.08 15.04 3.60
N THR A 109 6.61 13.79 3.68
CA THR A 109 7.39 12.64 4.12
C THR A 109 8.34 12.21 3.01
N ALA A 110 9.55 11.85 3.40
CA ALA A 110 10.58 11.48 2.46
C ALA A 110 10.30 10.11 1.81
N ILE A 111 10.34 10.04 0.48
CA ILE A 111 10.13 8.78 -0.26
C ILE A 111 11.33 7.85 -0.22
N ASN A 112 12.51 8.41 0.03
CA ASN A 112 13.78 7.70 0.11
C ASN A 112 14.22 7.42 1.55
N ALA A 113 13.38 7.70 2.55
CA ALA A 113 13.66 7.38 3.95
C ALA A 113 13.31 5.94 4.27
N LEU A 114 14.32 5.15 4.64
CA LEU A 114 14.18 3.78 5.09
C LEU A 114 14.54 3.66 6.57
N VAL A 115 13.79 2.87 7.32
CA VAL A 115 14.11 2.52 8.72
C VAL A 115 15.26 1.51 8.78
N ASN A 116 15.37 0.66 7.77
CA ASN A 116 16.44 -0.31 7.60
C ASN A 116 16.89 -0.35 6.13
N ALA A 117 18.13 0.08 5.87
CA ALA A 117 18.68 0.09 4.53
C ALA A 117 19.02 -1.34 4.02
N PRO A 118 19.05 -1.58 2.70
CA PRO A 118 19.43 -2.86 2.13
C PRO A 118 20.92 -3.20 2.34
N GLY A 119 21.24 -4.49 2.42
CA GLY A 119 22.61 -5.01 2.57
C GLY A 119 22.80 -5.94 3.79
N PRO A 120 23.98 -6.60 3.93
CA PRO A 120 24.27 -7.55 5.00
C PRO A 120 24.48 -6.92 6.40
N GLY A 121 24.03 -5.69 6.60
CA GLY A 121 24.25 -4.88 7.79
C GLY A 121 24.91 -3.57 7.41
N TYR A 122 24.13 -2.48 7.44
CA TYR A 122 24.68 -1.15 7.56
C TYR A 122 25.57 -1.13 8.82
N ASP A 123 26.75 -0.53 8.69
CA ASP A 123 27.95 -0.62 9.54
C ASP A 123 27.84 -0.02 10.97
N GLY A 124 26.63 0.02 11.52
CA GLY A 124 26.41 0.35 12.93
C GLY A 124 26.09 1.82 13.22
N GLN A 125 25.69 2.60 12.21
CA GLN A 125 25.11 3.94 12.39
C GLN A 125 23.68 4.10 11.87
N GLY A 126 23.06 3.04 11.33
CA GLY A 126 21.69 3.10 10.81
C GLY A 126 21.10 1.73 10.55
N GLY A 127 20.89 0.95 11.61
CA GLY A 127 20.35 -0.41 11.52
C GLY A 127 19.84 -0.99 12.84
N GLY A 128 19.62 -0.15 13.85
CA GLY A 128 19.11 -0.60 15.14
C GLY A 128 18.62 0.58 15.97
N GLN A 129 17.33 0.62 16.26
CA GLN A 129 16.66 1.53 17.23
C GLN A 129 16.91 3.05 17.09
N ASP A 130 17.74 3.50 16.14
CA ASP A 130 17.96 4.91 15.88
C ASP A 130 16.74 5.46 15.15
N THR A 131 16.12 6.47 15.75
CA THR A 131 14.94 7.17 15.24
C THR A 131 15.20 7.94 13.94
N SER A 132 16.41 7.87 13.41
CA SER A 132 16.87 8.61 12.22
C SER A 132 16.73 7.74 10.97
N PRO A 133 16.01 8.20 9.93
CA PRO A 133 15.87 7.43 8.70
C PRO A 133 17.18 7.42 7.91
N VAL A 134 17.43 6.31 7.21
CA VAL A 134 18.47 6.25 6.18
C VAL A 134 17.88 6.77 4.87
N TYR A 135 18.41 7.88 4.37
CA TYR A 135 18.00 8.45 3.09
C TYR A 135 18.85 7.87 1.96
N VAL A 136 18.27 6.96 1.17
CA VAL A 136 18.97 6.34 0.05
C VAL A 136 19.09 7.31 -1.13
N GLU A 137 20.17 7.18 -1.91
CA GLU A 137 20.36 7.98 -3.12
C GLU A 137 19.26 7.69 -4.14
N ILE A 138 18.63 8.75 -4.67
CA ILE A 138 17.62 8.66 -5.71
C ILE A 138 17.87 9.67 -6.83
N THR A 139 17.32 9.39 -8.01
CA THR A 139 17.36 10.26 -9.18
C THR A 139 15.98 10.39 -9.79
N ASN A 140 15.70 11.53 -10.44
CA ASN A 140 14.53 11.72 -11.32
C ASN A 140 14.95 11.80 -12.81
N GLY A 141 16.17 11.38 -13.15
CA GLY A 141 16.75 11.47 -14.50
C GLY A 141 17.34 12.84 -14.87
N THR A 142 16.98 13.91 -14.15
CA THR A 142 17.56 15.26 -14.34
C THR A 142 18.40 15.71 -13.15
N GLN A 143 18.02 15.29 -11.95
CA GLN A 143 18.69 15.54 -10.70
C GLN A 143 18.93 14.21 -9.99
N THR A 144 20.06 14.12 -9.31
CA THR A 144 20.38 13.06 -8.36
C THR A 144 20.55 13.69 -7.00
N TRP A 145 19.86 13.15 -6.00
CA TRP A 145 19.99 13.54 -4.60
C TRP A 145 20.82 12.49 -3.91
N THR A 146 22.03 12.87 -3.52
CA THR A 146 23.00 11.99 -2.87
C THR A 146 22.46 11.44 -1.56
N GLU A 147 23.01 10.31 -1.13
CA GLU A 147 22.73 9.71 0.17
C GLU A 147 22.73 10.74 1.31
N GLY A 148 21.81 10.58 2.27
CA GLY A 148 21.59 11.54 3.37
C GLY A 148 20.69 12.72 3.00
N THR A 149 20.33 12.91 1.72
CA THR A 149 19.43 13.98 1.29
C THR A 149 17.98 13.54 1.40
N LYS A 150 17.17 14.27 2.17
CA LYS A 150 15.72 14.10 2.20
C LYS A 150 15.11 14.47 0.84
N VAL A 151 14.28 13.59 0.28
CA VAL A 151 13.51 13.86 -0.93
C VAL A 151 12.05 13.47 -0.76
N THR A 152 11.14 14.39 -1.06
CA THR A 152 9.69 14.21 -0.97
C THR A 152 9.07 14.02 -2.36
N MET A 153 7.81 13.58 -2.43
CA MET A 153 7.09 13.55 -3.71
C MET A 153 6.97 14.93 -4.36
N SER A 154 6.94 16.01 -3.58
CA SER A 154 6.88 17.39 -4.09
C SER A 154 8.16 17.78 -4.84
N ASP A 155 9.31 17.21 -4.47
CA ASP A 155 10.59 17.46 -5.14
C ASP A 155 10.69 16.76 -6.51
N VAL A 156 10.05 15.60 -6.65
CA VAL A 156 10.18 14.75 -7.84
C VAL A 156 8.96 14.79 -8.78
N SER A 157 7.76 15.04 -8.27
CA SER A 157 6.52 15.08 -9.05
C SER A 157 5.35 15.69 -8.27
N ASN A 158 5.02 16.94 -8.58
CA ASN A 158 3.86 17.63 -8.01
C ASN A 158 2.53 16.88 -8.25
N TYR A 159 2.38 16.14 -9.35
CA TYR A 159 1.15 15.40 -9.64
C TYR A 159 0.96 14.16 -8.77
N ALA A 160 2.05 13.61 -8.24
CA ALA A 160 2.01 12.42 -7.41
C ALA A 160 2.17 12.75 -5.91
N ALA A 161 2.43 14.01 -5.55
CA ALA A 161 2.23 14.54 -4.22
C ALA A 161 0.73 14.86 -4.03
N LEU A 162 0.01 14.00 -3.32
CA LEU A 162 -1.39 14.24 -2.94
C LEU A 162 -1.51 15.40 -1.95
N GLY A 163 -0.48 15.62 -1.13
CA GLY A 163 -0.50 16.65 -0.11
C GLY A 163 -1.27 16.20 1.14
N THR A 164 -1.60 17.18 1.98
CA THR A 164 -2.28 16.96 3.26
C THR A 164 -3.77 17.31 3.22
N ASP A 165 -4.26 17.89 2.12
CA ASP A 165 -5.68 18.22 1.92
C ASP A 165 -6.41 17.05 1.23
N LEU A 166 -7.06 16.20 2.02
CA LEU A 166 -7.76 15.02 1.54
C LEU A 166 -9.21 15.30 1.12
N ARG A 167 -9.69 16.55 1.22
CA ARG A 167 -11.04 16.94 0.78
C ARG A 167 -11.24 16.85 -0.72
N VAL A 168 -10.16 16.88 -1.49
CA VAL A 168 -10.17 16.79 -2.97
C VAL A 168 -9.99 15.37 -3.48
N HIS A 169 -9.91 14.38 -2.60
CA HIS A 169 -9.78 12.96 -2.93
C HIS A 169 -11.06 12.20 -2.57
N HIS A 170 -11.16 10.96 -3.06
CA HIS A 170 -12.23 10.08 -2.59
C HIS A 170 -12.08 9.87 -1.08
N PRO A 171 -13.16 9.97 -0.29
CA PRO A 171 -13.08 9.77 1.15
C PRO A 171 -12.40 8.44 1.52
N ILE A 172 -11.40 8.53 2.39
CA ILE A 172 -10.72 7.42 3.05
C ILE A 172 -10.94 7.53 4.56
N SER A 173 -10.70 6.45 5.29
CA SER A 173 -10.97 6.38 6.73
C SER A 173 -12.43 6.72 7.03
N ILE A 174 -13.31 6.30 6.13
CA ILE A 174 -14.75 6.47 6.20
C ILE A 174 -15.41 5.10 6.33
N THR A 175 -16.37 4.99 7.24
CA THR A 175 -17.12 3.75 7.42
C THR A 175 -17.99 3.48 6.18
N TYR A 176 -17.89 2.28 5.65
CA TYR A 176 -18.75 1.84 4.55
C TYR A 176 -20.12 1.42 5.11
N THR A 177 -21.10 2.32 5.01
CA THR A 177 -22.44 2.15 5.57
C THR A 177 -23.44 1.69 4.51
N ALA A 178 -23.32 0.45 4.04
CA ALA A 178 -24.34 -0.16 3.17
C ALA A 178 -25.36 -0.96 4.00
N PRO A 179 -26.65 -0.97 3.60
CA PRO A 179 -27.64 -1.83 4.24
C PRO A 179 -27.32 -3.30 3.96
N ASN A 180 -27.41 -4.14 4.99
CA ASN A 180 -27.27 -5.59 4.84
C ASN A 180 -28.52 -6.28 4.24
N ALA A 181 -29.69 -5.62 4.15
CA ALA A 181 -30.88 -6.18 3.48
C ALA A 181 -32.11 -5.24 3.38
N THR A 182 -32.18 -4.11 4.08
CA THR A 182 -33.39 -3.27 4.10
C THR A 182 -33.12 -1.83 3.65
N ALA A 183 -33.80 -1.46 2.57
CA ALA A 183 -33.72 -0.15 1.92
C ALA A 183 -34.41 0.92 2.79
N ASP A 184 -33.60 1.71 3.49
CA ASP A 184 -33.99 2.95 4.18
C ASP A 184 -32.73 3.77 4.54
N GLN A 185 -31.67 3.08 4.99
CA GLN A 185 -30.44 3.70 5.53
C GLN A 185 -29.29 3.74 4.50
N ASN A 186 -29.57 4.03 3.23
CA ASN A 186 -28.54 4.03 2.18
C ASN A 186 -28.35 5.39 1.49
N PRO A 187 -27.88 6.41 2.23
CA PRO A 187 -27.86 7.79 1.72
C PRO A 187 -26.87 8.02 0.55
N ALA A 188 -25.93 7.10 0.29
CA ALA A 188 -25.01 7.17 -0.86
C ALA A 188 -25.30 6.14 -1.97
N SER A 189 -26.42 5.42 -1.88
CA SER A 189 -26.76 4.29 -2.75
C SER A 189 -25.64 3.24 -2.84
N LEU A 190 -25.03 2.88 -1.71
CA LEU A 190 -24.00 1.85 -1.62
C LEU A 190 -24.57 0.44 -1.82
N ARG A 191 -23.82 -0.43 -2.49
CA ARG A 191 -24.15 -1.85 -2.61
C ARG A 191 -23.85 -2.58 -1.30
N PRO A 192 -24.62 -3.64 -0.92
CA PRO A 192 -24.35 -4.47 0.25
C PRO A 192 -22.91 -5.00 0.28
N VAL A 193 -22.32 -5.16 1.48
CA VAL A 193 -20.91 -5.58 1.62
C VAL A 193 -20.65 -7.00 1.12
N ASP A 194 -21.66 -7.86 1.07
CA ASP A 194 -21.61 -9.22 0.52
C ASP A 194 -21.77 -9.26 -1.01
N THR A 195 -21.93 -8.11 -1.66
CA THR A 195 -21.97 -8.02 -3.13
C THR A 195 -20.70 -8.62 -3.73
N PRO A 196 -20.80 -9.68 -4.56
CA PRO A 196 -19.65 -10.27 -5.22
C PRO A 196 -18.98 -9.26 -6.15
N LEU A 197 -17.64 -9.26 -6.17
CA LEU A 197 -16.89 -8.48 -7.13
C LEU A 197 -16.86 -9.26 -8.45
N THR A 198 -17.64 -8.80 -9.42
CA THR A 198 -17.74 -9.41 -10.75
C THR A 198 -16.87 -8.68 -11.77
N GLY A 199 -16.38 -9.39 -12.79
CA GLY A 199 -15.70 -8.79 -13.93
C GLY A 199 -14.19 -8.66 -13.76
N ASN A 200 -13.65 -7.50 -14.12
CA ASN A 200 -12.22 -7.23 -14.32
C ASN A 200 -11.42 -6.99 -13.02
N TRP A 201 -11.90 -7.42 -11.86
CA TRP A 201 -11.19 -7.20 -10.59
C TRP A 201 -9.94 -8.09 -10.51
N LEU A 202 -8.80 -7.46 -10.23
CA LEU A 202 -7.49 -8.08 -10.03
C LEU A 202 -7.43 -8.57 -8.58
N VAL A 203 -7.62 -9.86 -8.37
CA VAL A 203 -7.78 -10.43 -7.03
C VAL A 203 -6.50 -11.11 -6.56
N ARG A 204 -5.97 -10.65 -5.42
CA ARG A 204 -5.00 -11.37 -4.60
C ARG A 204 -5.34 -11.44 -3.11
N ASP A 205 -6.38 -10.75 -2.67
CA ASP A 205 -6.71 -10.69 -1.24
C ASP A 205 -7.12 -12.10 -0.75
N ASN A 206 -6.31 -12.64 0.17
CA ASN A 206 -6.58 -13.82 0.99
C ASN A 206 -6.72 -15.19 0.31
N ASN A 207 -6.10 -15.44 -0.86
CA ASN A 207 -6.20 -16.74 -1.57
C ASN A 207 -7.66 -17.19 -1.81
N LYS A 208 -8.64 -16.29 -1.78
CA LYS A 208 -10.04 -16.62 -2.05
C LYS A 208 -10.21 -16.71 -3.56
N ASP A 209 -10.14 -17.92 -4.10
CA ASP A 209 -10.51 -18.17 -5.48
C ASP A 209 -12.03 -17.96 -5.65
N GLY A 210 -12.39 -17.00 -6.52
CA GLY A 210 -13.73 -16.90 -7.11
C GLY A 210 -14.86 -16.35 -6.23
N SER A 211 -14.63 -15.92 -4.98
CA SER A 211 -15.70 -15.32 -4.14
C SER A 211 -15.21 -14.19 -3.25
N ILE A 212 -14.56 -13.17 -3.82
CA ILE A 212 -14.36 -11.91 -3.12
C ILE A 212 -15.61 -11.02 -3.23
N THR A 213 -15.83 -10.24 -2.20
CA THR A 213 -16.97 -9.33 -2.04
C THR A 213 -16.46 -7.93 -1.74
N ILE A 214 -17.35 -6.93 -1.72
CA ILE A 214 -16.99 -5.58 -1.29
C ILE A 214 -16.34 -5.60 0.10
N ALA A 215 -16.79 -6.47 1.01
CA ALA A 215 -16.23 -6.61 2.35
C ALA A 215 -14.72 -6.89 2.35
N ASP A 216 -14.21 -7.62 1.35
CA ASP A 216 -12.79 -7.95 1.25
C ASP A 216 -11.92 -6.74 0.86
N LEU A 217 -12.51 -5.72 0.22
CA LEU A 217 -11.82 -4.45 -0.10
C LEU A 217 -11.71 -3.52 1.11
N LEU A 218 -12.58 -3.68 2.10
CA LEU A 218 -12.62 -2.81 3.27
C LEU A 218 -11.51 -3.17 4.26
N ARG A 219 -11.06 -2.18 5.03
CA ARG A 219 -10.16 -2.40 6.16
C ARG A 219 -10.94 -2.03 7.42
N ASN A 220 -11.23 -3.02 8.26
CA ASN A 220 -12.09 -2.86 9.43
C ASN A 220 -13.44 -2.19 9.11
N GLY A 221 -14.05 -2.56 7.97
CA GLY A 221 -15.32 -2.00 7.50
C GLY A 221 -15.25 -0.57 6.94
N LYS A 222 -14.04 -0.02 6.75
CA LYS A 222 -13.82 1.31 6.19
C LYS A 222 -13.23 1.25 4.79
N VAL A 223 -13.54 2.27 4.00
CA VAL A 223 -12.87 2.52 2.71
C VAL A 223 -11.52 3.18 3.02
N GLU A 224 -10.45 2.60 2.50
CA GLU A 224 -9.09 3.10 2.61
C GLU A 224 -8.44 3.14 1.22
N CYS A 225 -7.26 3.76 1.08
CA CYS A 225 -6.48 3.69 -0.17
C CYS A 225 -6.38 2.24 -0.73
N PRO A 226 -6.03 1.21 0.08
CA PRO A 226 -5.94 -0.15 -0.42
C PRO A 226 -7.28 -0.78 -0.84
N SER A 227 -8.44 -0.15 -0.62
CA SER A 227 -9.73 -0.64 -1.16
C SER A 227 -9.78 -0.55 -2.69
N CYS A 228 -9.04 0.40 -3.27
CA CYS A 228 -8.98 0.63 -4.71
C CYS A 228 -7.60 0.32 -5.30
N HIS A 229 -6.56 0.47 -4.48
CA HIS A 229 -5.16 0.34 -4.89
C HIS A 229 -4.55 -0.95 -4.35
N ASP A 230 -3.80 -1.69 -5.18
CA ASP A 230 -3.03 -2.85 -4.75
C ASP A 230 -1.63 -2.83 -5.35
N PRO A 231 -0.60 -2.46 -4.58
CA PRO A 231 0.78 -2.51 -5.06
C PRO A 231 1.24 -3.96 -5.31
N HIS A 232 0.56 -4.98 -4.76
CA HIS A 232 0.94 -6.38 -4.91
C HIS A 232 0.21 -7.11 -6.05
N ALA A 233 -0.73 -6.44 -6.73
CA ALA A 233 -1.46 -7.06 -7.82
C ALA A 233 -0.50 -7.42 -8.96
N ASP A 234 -0.22 -8.72 -9.12
CA ASP A 234 0.52 -9.22 -10.28
C ASP A 234 -0.37 -9.05 -11.51
N ASN A 235 -0.14 -7.98 -12.26
CA ASN A 235 -0.65 -7.87 -13.61
C ASN A 235 0.16 -8.84 -14.46
N LYS A 236 -0.30 -10.10 -14.49
CA LYS A 236 0.27 -11.11 -15.38
C LYS A 236 0.10 -10.58 -16.81
N PRO A 237 1.17 -10.52 -17.63
CA PRO A 237 1.05 -10.18 -19.03
C PRO A 237 -0.10 -10.96 -19.70
N PRO A 238 -0.92 -10.32 -20.57
CA PRO A 238 -0.57 -9.12 -21.34
C PRO A 238 -1.10 -7.79 -20.77
N THR A 239 -1.65 -7.76 -19.55
CA THR A 239 -2.32 -6.54 -19.04
C THR A 239 -1.27 -5.57 -18.49
N PRO A 240 -1.18 -4.32 -19.00
CA PRO A 240 -0.26 -3.34 -18.44
C PRO A 240 -0.68 -3.06 -17.00
N VAL A 241 0.29 -3.05 -16.08
CA VAL A 241 0.07 -2.57 -14.71
C VAL A 241 -0.57 -1.20 -14.79
N HIS A 242 -1.76 -1.05 -14.20
CA HIS A 242 -2.38 0.26 -14.15
C HIS A 242 -1.40 1.19 -13.42
N PRO A 243 -0.98 2.34 -13.99
CA PRO A 243 0.06 3.19 -13.40
C PRO A 243 -0.22 3.65 -11.97
N MET A 244 -1.48 3.56 -11.56
CA MET A 244 -1.98 3.90 -10.23
C MET A 244 -2.32 2.67 -9.37
N PHE A 245 -1.89 1.45 -9.70
CA PHE A 245 -2.22 0.23 -8.95
C PHE A 245 -3.71 -0.06 -8.76
N LEU A 246 -4.57 0.35 -9.70
CA LEU A 246 -6.00 0.09 -9.55
C LEU A 246 -6.26 -1.42 -9.56
N ARG A 247 -7.09 -1.88 -8.62
CA ARG A 247 -7.56 -3.27 -8.50
C ARG A 247 -8.51 -3.70 -9.62
N VAL A 248 -8.71 -2.89 -10.64
CA VAL A 248 -9.56 -3.18 -11.80
C VAL A 248 -8.71 -3.15 -13.07
N GLU A 249 -8.73 -4.25 -13.82
CA GLU A 249 -8.07 -4.39 -15.12
C GLU A 249 -8.64 -3.37 -16.11
N GLY A 250 -7.76 -2.61 -16.76
CA GLY A 250 -8.16 -1.51 -17.65
C GLY A 250 -8.53 -0.20 -16.91
N GLY A 251 -8.34 -0.14 -15.59
CA GLY A 251 -8.52 1.05 -14.77
C GLY A 251 -9.99 1.38 -14.48
N ASN A 252 -10.31 2.67 -14.28
CA ASN A 252 -11.67 3.12 -13.99
C ASN A 252 -12.49 3.47 -15.26
N LYS A 253 -12.31 2.71 -16.35
CA LYS A 253 -13.05 2.93 -17.60
C LYS A 253 -14.56 2.80 -17.32
N GLN A 254 -15.36 3.75 -17.82
CA GLN A 254 -16.81 3.79 -17.60
C GLN A 254 -17.24 3.74 -16.12
N SER A 255 -16.39 4.25 -15.22
CA SER A 255 -16.67 4.29 -13.78
C SER A 255 -16.82 2.91 -13.12
N GLN A 256 -16.24 1.86 -13.69
CA GLN A 256 -16.35 0.48 -13.18
C GLN A 256 -15.93 0.35 -11.72
N LEU A 257 -14.90 1.09 -11.28
CA LEU A 257 -14.48 1.12 -9.88
C LEU A 257 -15.59 1.71 -8.99
N CYS A 258 -16.18 2.82 -9.42
CA CYS A 258 -17.24 3.50 -8.69
C CYS A 258 -18.52 2.65 -8.59
N LEU A 259 -18.91 2.02 -9.71
CA LEU A 259 -20.13 1.21 -9.80
C LEU A 259 -20.03 -0.13 -9.04
N THR A 260 -18.83 -0.50 -8.61
CA THR A 260 -18.62 -1.62 -7.69
C THR A 260 -19.24 -1.32 -6.33
N CYS A 261 -19.06 -0.11 -5.81
CA CYS A 261 -19.58 0.27 -4.50
C CYS A 261 -20.91 1.02 -4.60
N HIS A 262 -21.15 1.78 -5.66
CA HIS A 262 -22.37 2.58 -5.80
C HIS A 262 -23.36 1.96 -6.80
N ALA A 263 -24.59 1.75 -6.34
CA ALA A 263 -25.78 1.47 -7.12
C ALA A 263 -26.38 2.79 -7.64
N LYS A 264 -25.73 3.38 -8.65
CA LYS A 264 -26.22 4.58 -9.36
C LYS A 264 -27.22 4.23 -10.45
#